data_AF-A0AA42X4U6-F1
#
_entry.id   AF-A0AA42X4U6-F1
#
_cell.length_a   1.000
_cell.length_b   1.000
_cell.length_c   1.000
_cell.angle_alpha   90.00
_cell.angle_beta   90.00
_cell.angle_gamma   90.00
#
_symmetry.space_group_name_H-M   'P 1'
#
loop_
_entity.id
_entity.type
_entity.pdbx_description
1 polymer ?
#
loop_
_entity_poly.entity_id
_entity_poly.type
_entity_poly.pdbx_seq_one_letter_code
_entity_poly.pdbx_strand_id
1 'polypeptide(L)' 'MHRHRFESQQHATRVVGDWIQFYNHRRPHQALGMKTPAEAYALAA' A
#
# COMPACT_ATOMS: atom_id res chain seq x y z
N MET A 1 -6.60 -19.66 -4.67
CA MET A 1 -6.74 -18.52 -5.60
C MET A 1 -7.18 -17.30 -4.80
N HIS A 2 -6.34 -16.29 -4.61
CA HIS A 2 -6.75 -15.00 -4.03
C HIS A 2 -7.13 -14.06 -5.19
N ARG A 3 -8.34 -14.23 -5.73
CA ARG A 3 -8.85 -13.40 -6.83
C ARG A 3 -9.86 -12.43 -6.26
N HIS A 4 -9.50 -11.15 -6.21
CA HIS A 4 -10.42 -10.09 -5.86
C HIS A 4 -11.21 -9.65 -7.10
N ARG A 5 -12.53 -9.51 -6.98
CA ARG A 5 -13.40 -9.02 -8.06
C ARG A 5 -13.78 -7.59 -7.73
N PHE A 6 -13.46 -6.66 -8.63
CA PHE A 6 -13.95 -5.29 -8.54
C PHE A 6 -15.35 -5.20 -9.13
N GLU A 7 -16.21 -4.44 -8.46
CA GLU A 7 -17.61 -4.26 -8.84
C GLU A 7 -17.79 -3.13 -9.86
N SER A 8 -16.90 -2.14 -9.84
CA SER A 8 -16.86 -1.02 -10.77
C SER A 8 -15.44 -0.44 -10.86
N GLN A 9 -15.21 0.41 -11.86
CA GLN A 9 -13.94 1.12 -11.98
C GLN A 9 -13.70 2.06 -10.78
N GLN A 10 -14.73 2.74 -10.26
CA GLN A 10 -14.58 3.58 -9.08
C GLN A 10 -14.25 2.75 -7.82
N HIS A 11 -14.85 1.56 -7.68
CA HIS A 11 -14.52 0.63 -6.60
C HIS A 11 -13.05 0.18 -6.72
N ALA A 12 -12.60 -0.16 -7.92
CA ALA A 12 -11.20 -0.52 -8.17
C ALA A 12 -10.23 0.61 -7.77
N THR A 13 -10.52 1.85 -8.17
CA THR A 13 -9.68 3.01 -7.82
C THR A 13 -9.57 3.20 -6.31
N ARG A 14 -10.68 3.06 -5.56
CA ARG A 14 -10.65 3.17 -4.09
C ARG A 14 -9.83 2.06 -3.46
N VAL A 15 -10.11 0.80 -3.80
CA VAL A 15 -9.40 -0.35 -3.21
C VAL A 15 -7.90 -0.29 -3.48
N VAL A 16 -7.50 0.10 -4.69
CA VAL A 16 -6.08 0.27 -5.03
C VAL A 16 -5.47 1.43 -4.25
N GLY A 17 -6.16 2.56 -4.13
CA GLY A 17 -5.71 3.70 -3.34
C GLY A 17 -5.50 3.35 -1.86
N ASP A 18 -6.48 2.66 -1.26
CA ASP A 18 -6.41 2.20 0.12
C ASP A 18 -5.25 1.21 0.33
N TRP A 19 -5.04 0.31 -0.64
CA TRP A 19 -3.92 -0.63 -0.60
C TRP A 19 -2.56 0.06 -0.71
N ILE A 20 -2.42 1.06 -1.58
CA ILE A 20 -1.20 1.86 -1.70
C ILE A 20 -0.90 2.59 -0.38
N GLN A 21 -1.92 3.21 0.23
CA GLN A 21 -1.76 3.87 1.53
C GLN A 21 -1.24 2.88 2.57
N PHE A 22 -1.92 1.74 2.70
CA PHE A 22 -1.55 0.69 3.65
C PHE A 22 -0.12 0.20 3.43
N TYR A 23 0.25 -0.10 2.19
CA TYR A 23 1.58 -0.61 1.85
C TYR A 23 2.69 0.39 2.19
N ASN A 24 2.46 1.67 1.90
CA ASN A 24 3.46 2.73 2.06
C ASN A 24 3.59 3.26 3.48
N HIS A 25 2.53 3.20 4.30
CA HIS A 25 2.52 3.88 5.61
C HIS A 25 2.18 2.98 6.80
N ARG A 26 1.67 1.77 6.58
CA ARG A 26 1.22 0.89 7.69
C ARG A 26 1.85 -0.48 7.67
N ARG A 27 2.26 -0.98 6.50
CA ARG A 27 2.88 -2.29 6.36
C ARG A 27 4.38 -2.21 6.66
N PRO A 28 4.88 -2.79 7.76
CA PRO A 28 6.31 -2.92 7.98
C PRO A 28 6.90 -3.93 7.01
N HIS A 29 8.10 -3.66 6.50
CA HIS A 29 8.79 -4.54 5.55
C HIS A 29 10.12 -5.02 6.13
N GLN A 30 10.32 -6.34 6.14
CA GLN A 30 11.54 -6.95 6.66
C GLN A 30 12.80 -6.47 5.92
N ALA A 31 12.72 -6.27 4.60
CA ALA A 31 13.83 -5.74 3.80
C ALA A 31 14.21 -4.28 4.18
N LEU A 32 13.30 -3.55 4.84
CA LEU A 32 13.51 -2.19 5.33
C LEU A 32 13.78 -2.16 6.84
N GLY A 33 14.14 -3.30 7.46
CA GLY A 33 14.35 -3.38 8.90
C GLY A 33 13.06 -3.15 9.70
N MET A 34 11.94 -3.66 9.21
CA MET A 34 10.59 -3.49 9.77
C MET A 34 10.04 -2.07 9.72
N LYS A 35 10.68 -1.16 8.97
CA LYS A 35 10.11 0.14 8.63
C LYS A 35 9.10 0.02 7.50
N THR A 36 8.18 0.96 7.45
CA THR A 36 7.34 1.24 6.28
C THR A 36 8.17 1.94 5.19
N PRO A 37 7.75 1.91 3.92
CA PRO A 37 8.44 2.63 2.85
C PRO A 37 8.49 4.13 3.13
N ALA A 38 7.41 4.73 3.65
CA ALA A 38 7.39 6.14 4.01
C ALA A 38 8.43 6.48 5.09
N GLU A 39 8.62 5.63 6.11
CA GLU A 39 9.66 5.84 7.13
C GLU A 39 11.08 5.61 6.59
N ALA A 40 11.26 4.68 5.66
CA ALA A 40 12.56 4.38 5.07
C ALA A 40 13.04 5.48 4.11
N TYR A 41 12.10 6.11 3.39
CA TYR A 41 12.36 7.14 2.38
C TYR A 41 11.89 8.54 2.80
N ALA A 42 11.82 8.83 4.10
CA ALA A 42 11.35 10.11 4.66
C ALA A 42 12.23 11.35 4.32
N LEU A 43 13.01 11.31 3.23
CA LEU A 43 13.94 12.35 2.80
C LEU A 43 13.76 12.76 1.32
N ALA A 44 12.53 12.70 0.81
CA ALA A 44 12.21 13.12 -0.56
C ALA A 44 10.79 13.73 -0.70
N ALA A 45 10.41 14.63 0.20
CA ALA A 45 9.26 15.52 0.04
C ALA A 45 9.72 16.97 0.09
#